data_AF-A0A955TX32-F1
#
_entry.id   AF-A0A955TX32-F1
#
_cell.length_a   1.000
_cell.length_b   1.000
_cell.length_c   1.000
_cell.angle_alpha   90.00
_cell.angle_beta   90.00
_cell.angle_gamma   90.00
#
_symmetry.space_group_name_H-M   'P 1'
#
loop_
_entity.id
_entity.type
_entity.pdbx_description
1 polymer ?
#
loop_
_entity_poly.entity_id
_entity_poly.type
_entity_poly.pdbx_seq_one_letter_code
_entity_poly.pdbx_strand_id
1 'polypeptide(L)'
;MKTKTKLLVNVIGIVLMLTGDCLASDSAPNIIKFDNQSGRNAVVRIIGPTKTVAKMQRDETRTVRVKFGEYHILVRYGDSAKEYTYTKSARFTVAKTDGKFSIITFILHRGGEGTFDSLPVSGEEFERKP
;
A
#
# COMPACT_ATOMS: atom_id res chain seq x y z
N MET A 1 -11.48 81.62 26.20
CA MET A 1 -10.32 81.46 25.31
C MET A 1 -9.51 80.26 25.82
N LYS A 2 -9.06 79.36 24.92
CA LYS A 2 -8.33 78.07 25.17
C LYS A 2 -9.25 76.88 25.54
N THR A 3 -9.26 75.69 24.91
CA THR A 3 -8.52 75.12 23.76
C THR A 3 -9.36 73.94 23.22
N LYS A 4 -9.46 73.76 21.90
CA LYS A 4 -10.11 72.59 21.29
C LYS A 4 -9.11 71.42 21.24
N THR A 5 -9.37 70.36 21.99
CA THR A 5 -8.60 69.10 21.87
C THR A 5 -9.24 68.24 20.79
N LYS A 6 -8.59 68.14 19.62
CA LYS A 6 -8.97 67.19 18.57
C LYS A 6 -8.37 65.82 18.93
N LEU A 7 -9.22 64.87 19.30
CA LEU A 7 -8.84 63.49 19.49
C LEU A 7 -8.76 62.83 18.09
N LEU A 8 -7.54 62.63 17.59
CA LEU A 8 -7.29 61.84 16.38
C LEU A 8 -7.49 60.36 16.73
N VAL A 9 -8.61 59.80 16.28
CA VAL A 9 -8.88 58.36 16.35
C VAL A 9 -8.03 57.69 15.28
N ASN A 10 -6.93 57.06 15.69
CA ASN A 10 -6.07 56.28 14.80
C ASN A 10 -6.58 54.83 14.80
N VAL A 11 -7.52 54.52 13.88
CA VAL A 11 -8.01 53.15 13.68
C VAL A 11 -6.96 52.38 12.88
N ILE A 12 -6.07 51.68 13.58
CA ILE A 12 -5.20 50.68 12.96
C ILE A 12 -6.07 49.47 12.64
N GLY A 13 -6.41 49.32 11.36
CA GLY A 13 -7.10 48.15 10.83
C GLY A 13 -6.19 46.93 10.91
N ILE A 14 -6.51 45.99 11.80
CA ILE A 14 -5.94 44.64 11.79
C ILE A 14 -6.65 43.88 10.68
N VAL A 15 -6.02 43.79 9.52
CA VAL A 15 -6.38 42.83 8.48
C VAL A 15 -5.86 41.47 8.93
N LEU A 16 -6.74 40.70 9.58
CA LEU A 16 -6.49 39.30 9.91
C LEU A 16 -6.55 38.50 8.60
N MET A 17 -5.40 38.35 7.93
CA MET A 17 -5.27 37.42 6.81
C MET A 17 -5.40 36.01 7.38
N LEU A 18 -6.61 35.47 7.37
CA LEU A 18 -6.87 34.04 7.51
C LEU A 18 -6.27 33.35 6.29
N THR A 19 -4.98 33.03 6.35
CA THR A 19 -4.37 32.06 5.46
C THR A 19 -5.04 30.73 5.77
N GLY A 20 -6.03 30.40 4.96
CA GLY A 20 -6.59 29.06 4.92
C GLY A 20 -5.48 28.12 4.49
N ASP A 21 -4.77 27.55 5.47
CA ASP A 21 -3.99 26.35 5.26
C ASP A 21 -4.98 25.27 4.87
N CYS A 22 -5.15 25.09 3.57
CA CYS A 22 -5.75 23.90 3.02
C CYS A 22 -4.84 22.75 3.48
N LEU A 23 -5.20 22.12 4.60
CA LEU A 23 -4.61 20.86 5.01
C LEU A 23 -4.98 19.85 3.93
N ALA A 24 -4.14 19.77 2.90
CA ALA A 24 -4.12 18.62 2.01
C ALA A 24 -3.84 17.42 2.93
N SER A 25 -4.89 16.69 3.28
CA SER A 25 -4.74 15.39 3.92
C SER A 25 -4.05 14.51 2.89
N ASP A 26 -2.72 14.37 3.04
CA ASP A 26 -1.94 13.41 2.28
C ASP A 26 -2.38 12.03 2.78
N SER A 27 -3.48 11.52 2.23
CA SER A 27 -4.04 10.26 2.65
C SER A 27 -2.99 9.18 2.36
N ALA A 28 -2.42 8.60 3.41
CA ALA A 28 -1.40 7.57 3.25
C ALA A 28 -1.91 6.46 2.30
N PRO A 29 -1.06 5.91 1.43
CA PRO A 29 -1.51 4.98 0.41
C PRO A 29 -1.88 3.62 1.02
N ASN A 30 -2.79 2.89 0.37
CA ASN A 30 -2.97 1.46 0.69
C ASN A 30 -1.68 0.70 0.35
N ILE A 31 -1.28 -0.22 1.23
CA ILE A 31 -0.08 -1.01 1.06
C ILE A 31 -0.35 -2.50 1.26
N ILE A 32 0.36 -3.30 0.47
CA ILE A 32 0.55 -4.73 0.70
C ILE A 32 2.00 -4.95 1.09
N LYS A 33 2.21 -5.50 2.28
CA LYS A 33 3.51 -5.91 2.80
C LYS A 33 3.66 -7.42 2.61
N PHE A 34 4.79 -7.83 2.07
CA PHE A 34 5.20 -9.22 1.98
C PHE A 34 6.35 -9.44 2.94
N ASP A 35 6.28 -10.52 3.71
CA ASP A 35 7.36 -11.00 4.56
C ASP A 35 7.74 -12.42 4.13
N ASN A 36 8.94 -12.57 3.56
CA ASN A 36 9.35 -13.81 2.92
C ASN A 36 10.00 -14.79 3.90
N GLN A 37 9.19 -15.45 4.72
CA GLN A 37 9.63 -16.47 5.68
C GLN A 37 9.69 -17.89 5.07
N SER A 38 9.75 -18.00 3.74
CA SER A 38 9.75 -19.30 3.06
C SER A 38 11.11 -20.00 3.10
N GLY A 39 12.15 -19.27 3.52
CA GLY A 39 13.54 -19.72 3.45
C GLY A 39 14.10 -19.79 2.03
N ARG A 40 13.42 -19.24 1.02
CA ARG A 40 13.85 -19.19 -0.39
C ARG A 40 13.61 -17.81 -0.97
N ASN A 41 14.27 -17.48 -2.08
CA ASN A 41 13.89 -16.31 -2.87
C ASN A 41 12.46 -16.49 -3.43
N ALA A 42 11.74 -15.39 -3.61
CA ALA A 42 10.36 -15.39 -4.06
C ALA A 42 10.10 -14.34 -5.14
N VAL A 43 9.19 -14.66 -6.05
CA VAL A 43 8.61 -13.72 -6.99
C VAL A 43 7.11 -13.70 -6.80
N VAL A 44 6.60 -12.52 -6.46
CA VAL A 44 5.18 -12.29 -6.17
C VAL A 44 4.58 -11.47 -7.30
N ARG A 45 3.55 -12.01 -7.96
CA ARG A 45 2.72 -11.29 -8.92
C ARG A 45 1.44 -10.84 -8.23
N ILE A 46 1.18 -9.55 -8.24
CA ILE A 46 -0.01 -8.93 -7.66
C ILE A 46 -0.97 -8.63 -8.80
N ILE A 47 -2.16 -9.24 -8.76
CA ILE A 47 -3.15 -9.17 -9.83
C ILE A 47 -4.41 -8.50 -9.28
N GLY A 48 -4.79 -7.38 -9.90
CA GLY A 48 -5.96 -6.57 -9.52
C GLY A 48 -5.89 -5.18 -10.17
N PRO A 49 -6.54 -4.16 -9.60
CA PRO A 49 -6.49 -2.77 -10.07
C PRO A 49 -5.07 -2.20 -10.19
N THR A 50 -4.16 -2.61 -9.30
CA THR A 50 -2.71 -2.41 -9.44
C THR A 50 -2.05 -3.72 -9.83
N LYS A 51 -1.53 -3.81 -11.06
CA LYS A 51 -0.75 -4.97 -11.53
C LYS A 51 0.74 -4.70 -11.35
N THR A 52 1.43 -5.54 -10.57
CA THR A 52 2.89 -5.41 -10.40
C THR A 52 3.56 -6.71 -9.95
N VAL A 53 4.88 -6.73 -9.99
CA VAL A 53 5.73 -7.85 -9.60
C VAL A 53 6.71 -7.41 -8.53
N ALA A 54 6.75 -8.12 -7.42
CA ALA A 54 7.73 -7.95 -6.37
C ALA A 54 8.68 -9.15 -6.36
N LYS A 55 9.96 -8.90 -6.64
CA LYS A 55 11.04 -9.88 -6.46
C LYS A 55 11.63 -9.67 -5.07
N MET A 56 11.84 -10.76 -4.35
CA MET A 56 12.27 -10.73 -2.96
C MET A 56 13.31 -11.82 -2.70
N GLN A 57 14.36 -11.49 -1.97
CA GLN A 57 15.31 -12.45 -1.44
C GLN A 57 14.68 -13.22 -0.26
N ARG A 58 15.33 -14.31 0.16
CA ARG A 58 14.94 -15.02 1.38
C ARG A 58 14.93 -14.04 2.56
N ASP A 59 13.96 -14.19 3.45
CA ASP A 59 13.83 -13.43 4.69
C ASP A 59 13.73 -11.89 4.47
N GLU A 60 13.47 -11.46 3.23
CA GLU A 60 13.22 -10.06 2.88
C GLU A 60 11.77 -9.68 3.18
N THR A 61 11.59 -8.46 3.68
CA THR A 61 10.29 -7.77 3.69
C THR A 61 10.21 -6.77 2.54
N ARG A 62 9.07 -6.75 1.84
CA ARG A 62 8.83 -5.79 0.75
C ARG A 62 7.44 -5.19 0.81
N THR A 63 7.35 -3.89 0.57
CA THR A 63 6.09 -3.13 0.60
C THR A 63 5.74 -2.63 -0.80
N VAL A 64 4.48 -2.79 -1.18
CA VAL A 64 3.92 -2.36 -2.47
C VAL A 64 2.71 -1.47 -2.24
N ARG A 65 2.69 -0.29 -2.87
CA ARG A 65 1.51 0.59 -2.87
C ARG A 65 0.49 0.11 -3.90
N VAL A 66 -0.79 0.13 -3.54
CA VAL A 66 -1.88 -0.39 -4.39
C VAL A 66 -3.11 0.53 -4.38
N LYS A 67 -3.93 0.43 -5.42
CA LYS A 67 -5.28 1.04 -5.45
C LYS A 67 -6.27 0.16 -4.67
N PHE A 68 -7.41 0.73 -4.28
CA PHE A 68 -8.52 -0.05 -3.72
C PHE A 68 -9.11 -1.01 -4.77
N GLY A 69 -9.70 -2.11 -4.30
CA GLY A 69 -10.40 -3.12 -5.12
C GLY A 69 -10.01 -4.55 -4.77
N GLU A 70 -10.46 -5.50 -5.60
CA GLU A 70 -10.21 -6.94 -5.40
C GLU A 70 -8.87 -7.37 -6.01
N TYR A 71 -8.15 -8.20 -5.28
CA TYR A 71 -6.85 -8.75 -5.65
C TYR A 71 -6.78 -10.25 -5.43
N HIS A 72 -5.86 -10.89 -6.14
CA HIS A 72 -5.25 -12.15 -5.72
C HIS A 72 -3.75 -12.12 -6.03
N ILE A 73 -2.99 -12.99 -5.38
CA ILE A 73 -1.55 -13.05 -5.48
C ILE A 73 -1.12 -14.42 -5.99
N LEU A 74 -0.16 -14.42 -6.92
CA LEU A 74 0.57 -15.60 -7.36
C LEU A 74 2.01 -15.50 -6.85
N VAL A 75 2.53 -16.57 -6.26
CA VAL A 75 3.90 -16.61 -5.73
C VAL A 75 4.65 -17.75 -6.39
N ARG A 76 5.89 -17.49 -6.78
CA ARG A 76 6.87 -18.50 -7.16
C ARG A 76 8.02 -18.49 -6.15
N TYR A 77 8.34 -19.63 -5.58
CA TYR A 77 9.48 -19.79 -4.67
C TYR A 77 10.65 -20.49 -5.34
N GLY A 78 11.87 -20.16 -4.91
CA GLY A 78 13.11 -20.80 -5.38
C GLY A 78 13.83 -20.02 -6.46
N ASP A 79 15.02 -20.52 -6.81
CA ASP A 79 15.98 -19.85 -7.69
C ASP A 79 16.10 -20.50 -9.06
N SER A 80 15.74 -21.79 -9.18
CA SER A 80 15.85 -22.56 -10.41
C SER A 80 14.55 -23.25 -10.80
N ALA A 81 14.34 -23.44 -12.11
CA ALA A 81 13.12 -24.06 -12.65
C ALA A 81 12.85 -25.48 -12.11
N LYS A 82 13.90 -26.21 -11.71
CA LYS A 82 13.77 -27.56 -11.15
C LYS A 82 13.20 -27.57 -9.72
N GLU A 83 13.24 -26.43 -9.04
CA GLU A 83 12.85 -26.28 -7.63
C GLU A 83 11.65 -25.36 -7.43
N TYR A 84 11.13 -24.78 -8.51
CA TYR A 84 10.03 -23.84 -8.40
C TYR A 84 8.78 -24.51 -7.86
N THR A 85 8.23 -23.89 -6.83
CA THR A 85 6.87 -24.16 -6.36
C THR A 85 6.04 -22.89 -6.52
N TYR A 86 4.76 -23.09 -6.78
CA TYR A 86 3.85 -21.99 -7.10
C TYR A 86 2.60 -22.08 -6.24
N THR A 87 2.17 -20.93 -5.73
CA THR A 87 0.93 -20.82 -4.96
C THR A 87 0.11 -19.64 -5.43
N LYS A 88 -1.20 -19.73 -5.15
CA LYS A 88 -2.17 -18.67 -5.40
C LYS A 88 -2.97 -18.41 -4.14
N SER A 89 -3.08 -17.15 -3.73
CA SER A 89 -3.94 -16.77 -2.63
C SER A 89 -5.42 -16.85 -3.03
N ALA A 90 -6.29 -17.02 -2.03
CA ALA A 90 -7.68 -16.58 -2.15
C ALA A 90 -7.76 -15.10 -2.59
N ARG A 91 -8.92 -14.72 -3.12
CA ARG A 91 -9.21 -13.31 -3.41
C ARG A 91 -9.36 -12.52 -2.12
N PHE A 92 -8.89 -11.29 -2.12
CA PHE A 92 -9.02 -10.37 -0.99
C PHE A 92 -9.28 -8.94 -1.46
N THR A 93 -9.87 -8.13 -0.58
CA THR A 93 -10.27 -6.76 -0.91
C THR A 93 -9.39 -5.75 -0.21
N VAL A 94 -8.84 -4.80 -0.97
CA VAL A 94 -8.27 -3.55 -0.45
C VAL A 94 -9.42 -2.54 -0.37
N ALA A 95 -9.85 -2.21 0.84
CA ALA A 95 -11.02 -1.36 1.06
C ALA A 95 -10.76 0.10 0.66
N LYS A 96 -11.79 0.75 0.11
CA LYS A 96 -11.85 2.21 -0.02
C LYS A 96 -12.55 2.76 1.21
N THR A 97 -11.84 3.55 2.01
CA THR A 97 -12.39 4.15 3.22
C THR A 97 -11.93 5.61 3.30
N ASP A 98 -12.86 6.53 3.47
CA ASP A 98 -12.55 7.97 3.45
C ASP A 98 -11.59 8.33 4.58
N GLY A 99 -10.46 8.95 4.22
CA GLY A 99 -9.40 9.34 5.15
C GLY A 99 -8.64 8.18 5.81
N LYS A 100 -8.88 6.92 5.42
CA LYS A 100 -8.18 5.73 5.94
C LYS A 100 -7.51 4.94 4.82
N PHE A 101 -6.56 4.10 5.20
CA PHE A 101 -5.82 3.25 4.29
C PHE A 101 -5.69 1.83 4.83
N SER A 102 -5.55 0.89 3.91
CA SER A 102 -5.37 -0.54 4.21
C SER A 102 -3.89 -0.86 4.31
N ILE A 103 -3.52 -1.60 5.36
CA ILE A 103 -2.24 -2.29 5.46
C ILE A 103 -2.56 -3.79 5.46
N ILE A 104 -2.17 -4.49 4.41
CA ILE A 104 -2.36 -5.94 4.30
C ILE A 104 -0.99 -6.60 4.37
N THR A 105 -0.81 -7.56 5.26
CA THR A 105 0.45 -8.29 5.40
C THR A 105 0.28 -9.74 4.94
N PHE A 106 1.13 -10.16 4.02
CA PHE A 106 1.29 -11.54 3.59
C PHE A 106 2.58 -12.10 4.18
N ILE A 107 2.45 -13.14 5.01
CA ILE A 107 3.60 -13.95 5.41
C ILE A 107 3.69 -15.12 4.42
N LEU A 108 4.81 -15.21 3.73
CA LEU A 108 5.05 -16.25 2.74
C LEU A 108 5.74 -17.44 3.42
N HIS A 109 5.00 -18.51 3.67
CA HIS A 109 5.54 -19.75 4.23
C HIS A 109 5.84 -20.80 3.15
N ARG A 110 6.66 -21.77 3.51
CA ARG A 110 6.92 -22.94 2.67
C ARG A 110 5.75 -23.93 2.79
N GLY A 111 4.81 -23.86 1.85
CA GLY A 111 3.74 -24.83 1.66
C GLY A 111 2.41 -24.43 2.29
N GLY A 112 1.56 -23.74 1.53
CA GLY A 112 0.11 -23.60 1.78
C GLY A 112 -0.33 -22.77 3.00
N GLU A 113 0.37 -22.90 4.13
CA GLU A 113 0.01 -22.39 5.46
C GLU A 113 0.32 -20.89 5.66
N GLY A 114 0.12 -20.08 4.61
CA GLY A 114 0.25 -18.62 4.65
C GLY A 114 -0.97 -17.92 5.27
N THR A 115 -0.84 -16.61 5.53
CA THR A 115 -1.91 -15.74 6.09
C THR A 115 -3.22 -15.76 5.29
N PHE A 116 -3.17 -16.20 4.03
CA PHE A 116 -4.32 -16.37 3.16
C PHE A 116 -4.28 -17.78 2.61
N ASP A 117 -5.42 -18.48 2.63
CA ASP A 117 -5.60 -19.81 2.04
C ASP A 117 -4.92 -19.84 0.67
N SER A 118 -3.74 -20.46 0.63
CA SER A 118 -2.90 -20.46 -0.54
C SER A 118 -2.87 -21.87 -1.11
N LEU A 119 -3.33 -21.98 -2.35
CA LEU A 119 -3.43 -23.26 -3.03
C LEU A 119 -2.26 -23.43 -4.00
N PRO A 120 -1.69 -24.64 -4.10
CA PRO A 120 -0.73 -24.93 -5.16
C PRO A 120 -1.33 -24.66 -6.54
N VAL A 121 -0.53 -24.09 -7.43
CA VAL A 121 -0.89 -23.87 -8.84
C VAL A 121 0.25 -24.33 -9.76
N SER A 122 -0.01 -24.38 -11.06
CA SER A 122 1.03 -24.74 -12.04
C SER A 122 1.91 -23.55 -12.41
N GLY A 123 3.09 -23.83 -12.95
CA GLY A 123 3.98 -22.80 -13.49
C GLY A 123 3.34 -22.05 -14.67
N GLU A 124 2.54 -22.72 -15.49
CA GLU A 124 1.81 -22.12 -16.60
C GLU A 124 0.78 -21.10 -16.11
N GLU A 125 0.05 -21.40 -15.02
CA GLU A 125 -0.85 -20.42 -14.40
C GLU A 125 -0.05 -19.22 -13.86
N PHE A 126 1.10 -19.47 -13.23
CA PHE A 126 1.97 -18.40 -12.74
C PHE A 126 2.51 -17.53 -13.87
N GLU A 127 2.88 -18.08 -15.03
CA GLU A 127 3.48 -17.32 -16.15
C GLU A 127 2.45 -16.70 -17.09
N ARG A 128 1.18 -17.12 -17.01
CA ARG A 128 0.10 -16.55 -17.83
C ARG A 128 0.03 -15.04 -17.67
N LYS A 129 0.09 -14.31 -18.79
CA LYS A 129 -0.06 -12.85 -18.78
C LYS A 129 -1.47 -12.48 -18.29
N PRO A 130 -1.60 -11.46 -17.43
CA PRO A 130 -2.88 -11.04 -16.86
C PRO A 130 -3.66 -10.10 -17.78
#